data_AF-A0A8S8YS18-F1
#
_entry.id   AF-A0A8S8YS18-F1
#
_cell.length_a   1.000
_cell.length_b   1.000
_cell.length_c   1.000
_cell.angle_alpha   90.00
_cell.angle_beta   90.00
_cell.angle_gamma   90.00
#
_symmetry.space_group_name_H-M   'P 1'
#
loop_
_entity.id
_entity.type
_entity.pdbx_description
1 polymer ?
#
loop_
_entity_poly.entity_id
_entity_poly.type
_entity_poly.pdbx_seq_one_letter_code
_entity_poly.pdbx_strand_id
1 'polypeptide(L)'
;MKDEFVPGETVAINGLIKNIYYFDSVSVKIETPDVSKISCFAGQQCGLGNTEKKLRVQETVQGPKFSWNYKIPSTSPVGEYKIIVDTHFADLEKKFFVVDNLDVIGKQETSTKKIIEKFNRISDNEISITLDDKSSEESVLVPRVLQGSLFTSARGEESNVNLRITTNDGQCIVGQDSNCLVSESTRKPGEIYSIVSIDDVNYKIRYSGNDVRLEKFSIVPEESNSQIDVENWKVEVIKDEQPTRFYYKVSYIALE
;
A
#
# COMPACT_ATOMS: atom_id res chain seq x y z
N MET A 1 -6.20 -14.44 -3.23
CA MET A 1 -6.51 -14.00 -1.85
C MET A 1 -6.19 -12.51 -1.83
N LYS A 2 -6.94 -11.68 -1.10
CA LYS A 2 -6.56 -10.26 -0.98
C LYS A 2 -5.32 -10.24 -0.09
N ASP A 3 -4.21 -9.72 -0.58
CA ASP A 3 -2.94 -9.71 0.14
C ASP A 3 -2.61 -8.33 0.74
N GLU A 4 -3.51 -7.36 0.53
CA GLU A 4 -3.39 -5.97 0.97
C GLU A 4 -4.67 -5.54 1.67
N PHE A 5 -4.54 -4.98 2.87
CA PHE A 5 -5.65 -4.56 3.72
C PHE A 5 -5.38 -3.16 4.28
N VAL A 6 -6.43 -2.44 4.68
CA VAL A 6 -6.28 -1.17 5.41
C VAL A 6 -6.56 -1.36 6.90
N PRO A 7 -6.01 -0.51 7.78
CA PRO A 7 -6.42 -0.49 9.18
C PRO A 7 -7.94 -0.41 9.30
N GLY A 8 -8.54 -1.30 10.10
CA GLY A 8 -10.00 -1.44 10.24
C GLY A 8 -10.65 -2.54 9.37
N GLU A 9 -9.96 -3.04 8.33
CA GLU A 9 -10.47 -4.17 7.53
C GLU A 9 -10.36 -5.52 8.25
N THR A 10 -11.12 -6.50 7.76
CA THR A 10 -11.11 -7.87 8.27
C THR A 10 -10.40 -8.80 7.30
N VAL A 11 -9.34 -9.44 7.78
CA VAL A 11 -8.60 -10.49 7.08
C VAL A 11 -9.29 -11.82 7.34
N ALA A 12 -9.79 -12.44 6.27
CA ALA A 12 -10.37 -13.78 6.33
C ALA A 12 -9.26 -14.83 6.15
N ILE A 13 -8.83 -15.44 7.26
CA ILE A 13 -7.82 -16.49 7.30
C ILE A 13 -8.54 -17.84 7.23
N ASN A 14 -8.30 -18.61 6.18
CA ASN A 14 -8.90 -19.92 5.99
C ASN A 14 -7.81 -20.93 5.62
N GLY A 15 -7.88 -22.13 6.19
CA GLY A 15 -6.98 -23.23 5.84
C GLY A 15 -7.69 -24.57 5.80
N LEU A 16 -7.24 -25.43 4.89
CA LEU A 16 -7.65 -26.82 4.76
C LEU A 16 -6.47 -27.69 5.16
N ILE A 17 -6.68 -28.58 6.12
CA ILE A 17 -5.65 -29.53 6.57
C ILE A 17 -5.84 -30.82 5.78
N LYS A 18 -4.77 -31.29 5.13
CA LYS A 18 -4.76 -32.52 4.32
C LYS A 18 -3.80 -33.53 4.93
N ASN A 19 -4.04 -34.82 4.68
CA ASN A 19 -3.14 -35.92 5.03
C ASN A 19 -2.88 -36.09 6.55
N ILE A 20 -3.92 -36.01 7.37
CA ILE A 20 -3.81 -36.20 8.82
C ILE A 20 -4.76 -37.31 9.32
N TYR A 21 -4.29 -38.10 10.29
CA TYR A 21 -5.07 -39.16 10.95
C TYR A 21 -5.88 -38.67 12.16
N TYR A 22 -5.47 -37.54 12.75
CA TYR A 22 -6.13 -36.85 13.86
C TYR A 22 -5.84 -35.34 13.76
N PHE A 23 -6.83 -34.49 14.02
CA PHE A 23 -6.64 -33.04 14.13
C PHE A 23 -6.94 -32.59 15.56
N ASP A 24 -6.02 -31.83 16.12
CA ASP A 24 -6.27 -31.00 17.29
C ASP A 24 -6.63 -29.57 16.82
N SER A 25 -6.97 -28.73 17.77
CA SER A 25 -6.98 -27.28 17.66
C SER A 25 -5.69 -26.70 17.04
N VAL A 26 -5.85 -25.65 16.24
CA VAL A 26 -4.77 -24.96 15.52
C VAL A 26 -4.53 -23.62 16.21
N SER A 27 -3.28 -23.30 16.52
CA SER A 27 -2.90 -21.98 17.04
C SER A 27 -2.54 -21.06 15.88
N VAL A 28 -3.27 -19.95 15.72
CA VAL A 28 -2.95 -18.94 14.72
C VAL A 28 -2.41 -17.71 15.43
N LYS A 29 -1.17 -17.33 15.12
CA LYS A 29 -0.48 -16.15 15.61
C LYS A 29 -0.34 -15.14 14.47
N ILE A 30 -0.57 -13.86 14.76
CA ILE A 30 -0.31 -12.75 13.84
C ILE A 30 0.79 -11.89 14.43
N GLU A 31 1.87 -11.71 13.68
CA GLU A 31 2.99 -10.83 14.01
C GLU A 31 2.91 -9.52 13.23
N THR A 32 3.14 -8.42 13.95
CA THR A 32 3.13 -7.04 13.43
C THR A 32 4.55 -6.56 13.10
N PRO A 33 4.72 -5.58 12.18
CA PRO A 33 6.04 -5.13 11.72
C PRO A 33 6.84 -4.30 12.73
N ASP A 34 6.22 -3.71 13.76
CA ASP A 34 6.91 -2.88 14.77
C ASP A 34 6.87 -3.53 16.16
N VAL A 35 7.84 -4.42 16.42
CA VAL A 35 8.07 -5.04 17.74
C VAL A 35 9.12 -4.28 18.56
N SER A 36 9.73 -3.22 18.02
CA SER A 36 10.93 -2.59 18.57
C SER A 36 10.66 -1.61 19.71
N LYS A 37 9.44 -1.05 19.80
CA LYS A 37 9.04 -0.11 20.87
C LYS A 37 8.30 -0.77 22.04
N ILE A 38 8.15 -2.09 22.03
CA ILE A 38 7.31 -2.81 22.97
C ILE A 38 8.20 -3.49 24.03
N SER A 39 8.57 -2.73 25.08
CA SER A 39 9.24 -3.29 26.27
C SER A 39 8.23 -4.03 27.15
N CYS A 40 7.86 -5.24 26.76
CA CYS A 40 6.98 -6.06 27.60
C CYS A 40 7.82 -6.88 28.57
N PHE A 41 7.66 -6.56 29.86
CA PHE A 41 8.14 -7.39 30.95
C PHE A 41 7.60 -8.82 30.78
N ALA A 42 8.47 -9.81 30.99
CA ALA A 42 8.13 -11.22 30.86
C ALA A 42 6.92 -11.57 31.75
N GLY A 43 5.81 -11.97 31.14
CA GLY A 43 4.61 -12.46 31.84
C GLY A 43 3.31 -11.69 31.60
N GLN A 44 3.30 -10.58 30.84
CA GLN A 44 2.08 -9.82 30.54
C GLN A 44 1.76 -9.80 29.03
N GLN A 45 0.54 -10.18 28.66
CA GLN A 45 0.05 -10.10 27.27
C GLN A 45 -0.11 -8.63 26.86
N CYS A 46 0.84 -8.15 26.05
CA CYS A 46 0.77 -6.82 25.47
C CYS A 46 -0.17 -6.82 24.26
N GLY A 47 -1.29 -6.12 24.43
CA GLY A 47 -2.47 -6.18 23.55
C GLY A 47 -2.34 -5.61 22.14
N LEU A 48 -1.13 -5.43 21.58
CA LEU A 48 -0.97 -4.87 20.23
C LEU A 48 0.15 -5.49 19.39
N GLY A 49 1.04 -6.32 19.96
CA GLY A 49 2.21 -6.81 19.22
C GLY A 49 1.99 -8.14 18.49
N ASN A 50 1.32 -9.09 19.15
CA ASN A 50 1.08 -10.43 18.61
C ASN A 50 -0.29 -10.94 19.07
N THR A 51 -1.18 -11.27 18.12
CA THR A 51 -2.47 -11.89 18.46
C THR A 51 -2.36 -13.38 18.24
N GLU A 52 -2.40 -14.17 19.32
CA GLU A 52 -2.52 -15.63 19.23
C GLU A 52 -3.97 -16.04 19.52
N LYS A 53 -4.54 -16.86 18.63
CA LYS A 53 -5.86 -17.42 18.80
C LYS A 53 -5.87 -18.90 18.48
N LYS A 54 -6.30 -19.69 19.46
CA LYS A 54 -6.55 -21.12 19.30
C LYS A 54 -7.90 -21.33 18.61
N LEU A 55 -7.86 -21.94 17.42
CA LEU A 55 -9.03 -22.22 16.58
C LEU A 55 -9.43 -23.68 16.68
N ARG A 56 -10.74 -23.92 16.74
CA ARG A 56 -11.29 -25.27 16.58
C ARG A 56 -11.39 -25.60 15.09
N VAL A 57 -10.93 -26.79 14.74
CA VAL A 57 -11.05 -27.34 13.39
C VAL A 57 -12.43 -27.94 13.21
N GLN A 58 -13.08 -27.65 12.08
CA GLN A 58 -14.39 -28.18 11.72
C GLN A 58 -14.24 -29.16 10.56
N GLU A 59 -14.88 -30.33 10.67
CA GLU A 59 -14.94 -31.27 9.55
C GLU A 59 -15.88 -30.75 8.46
N THR A 60 -15.40 -30.80 7.22
CA THR A 60 -16.19 -30.47 6.05
C THR A 60 -16.04 -31.57 5.00
N VAL A 61 -16.89 -31.56 3.97
CA VAL A 61 -16.85 -32.53 2.86
C VAL A 61 -15.51 -32.54 2.10
N GLN A 62 -14.69 -31.50 2.28
CA GLN A 62 -13.36 -31.35 1.67
C GLN A 62 -12.21 -31.64 2.65
N GLY A 63 -12.52 -32.06 3.88
CA GLY A 63 -11.56 -32.31 4.96
C GLY A 63 -11.67 -31.31 6.13
N PRO A 64 -10.81 -31.47 7.16
CA PRO A 64 -10.74 -30.58 8.31
C PRO A 64 -10.34 -29.16 7.90
N LYS A 65 -11.17 -28.18 8.27
CA LYS A 65 -11.02 -26.76 7.92
C LYS A 65 -10.98 -25.89 9.17
N PHE A 66 -10.16 -24.85 9.15
CA PHE A 66 -10.23 -23.76 10.12
C PHE A 66 -10.51 -22.42 9.42
N SER A 67 -11.18 -21.52 10.13
CA SER A 67 -11.51 -20.18 9.66
C SER A 67 -11.41 -19.18 10.80
N TRP A 68 -10.77 -18.05 10.53
CA TRP A 68 -10.70 -16.94 11.45
C TRP A 68 -10.78 -15.62 10.70
N ASN A 69 -11.72 -14.78 11.13
CA ASN A 69 -11.81 -13.39 10.73
C ASN A 69 -11.01 -12.53 11.73
N TYR A 70 -9.83 -12.08 11.32
CA TYR A 70 -9.02 -11.15 12.10
C TYR A 70 -9.35 -9.72 11.69
N LYS A 71 -9.87 -8.93 12.64
CA LYS A 71 -10.11 -7.50 12.41
C LYS A 71 -8.84 -6.73 12.75
N ILE A 72 -8.26 -6.05 11.77
CA ILE A 72 -7.10 -5.19 11.98
C ILE A 72 -7.56 -3.95 12.77
N PRO A 73 -7.00 -3.66 13.95
CA PRO A 73 -7.28 -2.42 14.66
C PRO A 73 -6.99 -1.18 13.79
N SER A 74 -7.79 -0.13 13.92
CA SER A 74 -7.55 1.12 13.15
C SER A 74 -6.24 1.83 13.51
N THR A 75 -5.68 1.53 14.69
CA THR A 75 -4.40 2.07 15.19
C THR A 75 -3.20 1.18 14.85
N SER A 76 -3.39 0.13 14.04
CA SER A 76 -2.33 -0.80 13.69
C SER A 76 -1.29 -0.19 12.75
N PRO A 77 0.00 -0.51 12.93
CA PRO A 77 1.05 0.00 12.04
C PRO A 77 0.87 -0.51 10.61
N VAL A 78 1.19 0.34 9.63
CA VAL A 78 1.26 -0.09 8.23
C VAL A 78 2.56 -0.88 8.01
N GLY A 79 2.51 -1.92 7.19
CA GLY A 79 3.68 -2.76 6.87
C GLY A 79 3.37 -4.23 6.65
N GLU A 80 4.41 -5.06 6.71
CA GLU A 80 4.32 -6.52 6.51
C GLU A 80 3.83 -7.21 7.79
N TYR A 81 2.73 -7.96 7.67
CA TYR A 81 2.17 -8.79 8.73
C TYR A 81 2.42 -10.25 8.41
N LYS A 82 2.75 -11.05 9.43
CA LYS A 82 2.94 -12.50 9.28
C LYS A 82 1.86 -13.26 10.03
N ILE A 83 1.20 -14.18 9.33
CA ILE A 83 0.30 -15.18 9.89
C ILE A 83 1.12 -16.44 10.07
N ILE A 84 1.30 -16.86 11.32
CA ILE A 84 1.94 -18.12 11.68
C ILE A 84 0.81 -19.05 12.15
N VAL A 85 0.66 -20.16 11.47
CA VAL A 85 -0.29 -21.21 11.81
C VAL A 85 0.51 -22.36 12.39
N ASP A 86 0.54 -22.44 13.71
CA ASP A 86 1.10 -23.55 14.45
C ASP A 86 0.05 -24.68 14.50
N THR A 87 0.41 -25.78 13.86
CA THR A 87 -0.27 -27.05 14.02
C THR A 87 0.66 -27.97 14.80
N HIS A 88 0.09 -28.92 15.55
CA HIS A 88 0.84 -29.95 16.28
C HIS A 88 1.93 -30.67 15.44
N PHE A 89 1.85 -30.60 14.12
CA PHE A 89 2.76 -31.26 13.18
C PHE A 89 3.72 -30.31 12.45
N ALA A 90 3.35 -29.04 12.28
CA ALA A 90 4.14 -28.07 11.49
C ALA A 90 3.64 -26.64 11.69
N ASP A 91 4.59 -25.71 11.62
CA ASP A 91 4.34 -24.27 11.51
C ASP A 91 4.26 -23.88 10.04
N LEU A 92 3.19 -23.18 9.67
CA LEU A 92 3.01 -22.62 8.34
C LEU A 92 2.94 -21.10 8.41
N GLU A 93 3.73 -20.44 7.58
CA GLU A 93 3.77 -18.98 7.53
C GLU A 93 3.11 -18.45 6.25
N LYS A 94 2.32 -17.38 6.39
CA LYS A 94 1.78 -16.62 5.28
C LYS A 94 1.81 -15.13 5.57
N LYS A 95 2.17 -14.33 4.58
CA LYS A 95 2.33 -12.88 4.76
C LYS A 95 1.20 -12.09 4.10
N PHE A 96 0.84 -10.95 4.69
CA PHE A 96 -0.06 -9.96 4.10
C PHE A 96 0.41 -8.55 4.46
N PHE A 97 -0.03 -7.53 3.71
CA PHE A 97 0.35 -6.14 3.95
C PHE A 97 -0.82 -5.33 4.48
N VAL A 98 -0.55 -4.49 5.47
CA VAL A 98 -1.45 -3.43 5.89
C VAL A 98 -0.93 -2.12 5.30
N VAL A 99 -1.74 -1.51 4.44
CA VAL A 99 -1.43 -0.25 3.75
C VAL A 99 -2.33 0.86 4.29
N ASP A 100 -1.88 2.11 4.22
CA ASP A 100 -2.72 3.23 4.64
C ASP A 100 -4.00 3.30 3.78
N ASN A 101 -5.10 3.76 4.37
CA ASN A 101 -6.38 4.02 3.69
C ASN A 101 -6.23 5.01 2.52
N LEU A 102 -5.12 5.74 2.47
CA LEU A 102 -4.68 6.50 1.30
C LEU A 102 -4.50 5.62 0.05
N ASP A 103 -4.10 4.35 0.15
CA ASP A 103 -3.81 3.47 -0.99
C ASP A 103 -5.03 2.73 -1.56
N VAL A 104 -6.16 2.67 -0.84
CA VAL A 104 -7.32 1.87 -1.26
C VAL A 104 -8.40 2.73 -1.92
N ILE A 105 -8.74 2.36 -3.15
CA ILE A 105 -9.77 3.00 -3.97
C ILE A 105 -11.13 2.81 -3.28
N GLY A 106 -11.74 3.94 -2.89
CA GLY A 106 -13.20 4.09 -2.86
C GLY A 106 -13.88 3.93 -1.51
N LYS A 107 -13.75 4.93 -0.64
CA LYS A 107 -14.86 5.47 0.17
C LYS A 107 -14.55 6.92 0.54
N GLN A 108 -15.47 7.83 0.22
CA GLN A 108 -15.44 9.19 0.75
C GLN A 108 -15.83 9.11 2.22
N GLU A 109 -14.86 9.34 3.11
CA GLU A 109 -15.16 9.72 4.48
C GLU A 109 -14.99 11.23 4.57
N THR A 110 -16.12 11.91 4.82
CA THR A 110 -16.17 13.31 5.22
C THR A 110 -15.65 13.42 6.65
N SER A 111 -14.33 13.44 6.83
CA SER A 111 -13.74 14.07 8.01
C SER A 111 -13.26 15.45 7.59
N THR A 112 -13.60 16.48 8.36
CA THR A 112 -13.24 17.88 8.11
C THR A 112 -11.73 18.15 8.12
N LYS A 113 -10.91 17.11 8.32
CA LYS A 113 -9.44 17.16 8.37
C LYS A 113 -8.75 16.68 7.08
N LYS A 114 -9.49 16.19 6.07
CA LYS A 114 -8.87 15.60 4.86
C LYS A 114 -9.68 15.89 3.60
N ILE A 115 -9.01 16.38 2.56
CA ILE A 115 -9.55 16.55 1.21
C ILE A 115 -8.85 15.59 0.25
N ILE A 116 -9.59 15.00 -0.69
CA ILE A 116 -9.01 14.19 -1.76
C ILE A 116 -9.51 14.72 -3.10
N GLU A 117 -8.62 15.32 -3.87
CA GLU A 117 -8.88 15.73 -5.26
C GLU A 117 -8.57 14.55 -6.19
N LYS A 118 -9.48 14.26 -7.12
CA LYS A 118 -9.35 13.15 -8.06
C LYS A 118 -9.52 13.64 -9.48
N PHE A 119 -8.58 13.26 -10.32
CA PHE A 119 -8.52 13.61 -11.73
C PHE A 119 -8.55 12.31 -12.53
N ASN A 120 -9.53 12.19 -13.43
CA ASN A 120 -9.87 10.91 -14.02
C ASN A 120 -9.84 10.99 -15.55
N ARG A 121 -9.40 9.87 -16.17
CA ARG A 121 -9.48 9.65 -17.62
C ARG A 121 -8.74 10.69 -18.45
N ILE A 122 -7.55 11.07 -18.00
CA ILE A 122 -6.68 11.96 -18.76
C ILE A 122 -6.06 11.16 -19.91
N SER A 123 -6.19 11.67 -21.12
CA SER A 123 -5.66 11.06 -22.35
C SER A 123 -4.37 11.70 -22.84
N ASP A 124 -4.05 12.89 -22.32
CA ASP A 124 -2.87 13.67 -22.68
C ASP A 124 -1.58 12.91 -22.37
N ASN A 125 -0.54 13.22 -23.13
CA ASN A 125 0.77 12.61 -22.95
C ASN A 125 1.59 13.37 -21.91
N GLU A 126 1.42 14.69 -21.80
CA GLU A 126 2.09 15.52 -20.81
C GLU A 126 1.05 16.12 -19.87
N ILE A 127 1.17 15.81 -18.57
CA ILE A 127 0.29 16.27 -17.51
C ILE A 127 1.14 17.03 -16.50
N SER A 128 0.78 18.29 -16.24
CA SER A 128 1.37 19.07 -15.15
C SER A 128 0.44 19.01 -13.94
N ILE A 129 0.98 18.60 -12.79
CA ILE A 129 0.27 18.54 -11.52
C ILE A 129 0.89 19.58 -10.59
N THR A 130 0.12 20.62 -10.29
CA THR A 130 0.49 21.64 -9.31
C THR A 130 -0.17 21.30 -7.98
N LEU A 131 0.62 21.27 -6.92
CA LEU A 131 0.20 21.02 -5.55
C LEU A 131 0.22 22.34 -4.79
N ASP A 132 -0.95 22.80 -4.39
CA ASP A 132 -1.13 24.02 -3.60
C ASP A 132 -1.85 23.71 -2.30
N ASP A 133 -1.57 24.49 -1.26
CA ASP A 133 -2.32 24.45 -0.02
C ASP A 133 -3.80 24.78 -0.26
N LYS A 134 -4.66 24.11 0.49
CA LYS A 134 -6.11 24.33 0.47
C LYS A 134 -6.53 24.91 1.81
N SER A 135 -7.10 26.12 1.80
CA SER A 135 -7.76 26.66 2.97
C SER A 135 -9.17 26.06 3.10
N SER A 136 -9.46 25.41 4.22
CA SER A 136 -10.83 25.23 4.71
C SER A 136 -11.11 26.29 5.77
N GLU A 137 -12.39 26.60 6.06
CA GLU A 137 -12.80 27.66 7.01
C GLU A 137 -12.20 27.49 8.42
N GLU A 138 -11.68 26.29 8.76
CA GLU A 138 -11.15 25.94 10.08
C GLU A 138 -9.66 25.53 10.10
N SER A 139 -9.01 25.31 8.94
CA SER A 139 -7.59 24.89 8.88
C SER A 139 -6.97 25.01 7.48
N VAL A 140 -5.63 25.10 7.43
CA VAL A 140 -4.85 24.95 6.19
C VAL A 140 -4.57 23.46 5.98
N LEU A 141 -4.95 22.95 4.82
CA LEU A 141 -4.71 21.58 4.40
C LEU A 141 -3.60 21.55 3.37
N VAL A 142 -2.57 20.75 3.63
CA VAL A 142 -1.36 20.68 2.81
C VAL A 142 -1.31 19.36 2.05
N PRO A 143 -0.69 19.31 0.85
CA PRO A 143 -0.59 18.10 0.04
C PRO A 143 0.31 17.06 0.73
N ARG A 144 -0.21 15.86 0.97
CA ARG A 144 0.53 14.79 1.67
C ARG A 144 0.83 13.58 0.79
N VAL A 145 -0.10 13.23 -0.10
CA VAL A 145 0.02 12.03 -0.93
C VAL A 145 -0.36 12.36 -2.36
N LEU A 146 0.56 12.11 -3.28
CA LEU A 146 0.31 12.12 -4.72
C LEU A 146 0.31 10.67 -5.23
N GLN A 147 -0.80 10.27 -5.86
CA GLN A 147 -0.96 8.93 -6.40
C GLN A 147 -1.46 8.99 -7.83
N GLY A 148 -0.91 8.12 -8.67
CA GLY A 148 -1.38 7.98 -10.04
C GLY A 148 -1.44 6.53 -10.49
N SER A 149 -2.26 6.32 -11.51
CA SER A 149 -2.38 5.05 -12.20
C SER A 149 -2.57 5.27 -13.68
N LEU A 150 -1.79 4.56 -14.48
CA LEU A 150 -1.86 4.53 -15.93
C LEU A 150 -2.44 3.19 -16.35
N PHE A 151 -3.54 3.24 -17.10
CA PHE A 151 -4.18 2.05 -17.63
C PHE A 151 -3.97 1.96 -19.14
N THR A 152 -3.32 0.87 -19.57
CA THR A 152 -3.12 0.54 -20.97
C THR A 152 -4.30 -0.28 -21.47
N SER A 153 -5.06 0.29 -22.41
CA SER A 153 -6.33 -0.32 -22.84
C SER A 153 -6.11 -1.49 -23.79
N ALA A 154 -5.14 -1.34 -24.70
CA ALA A 154 -4.74 -2.38 -25.65
C ALA A 154 -3.97 -3.49 -24.93
N ARG A 155 -4.35 -4.76 -25.19
CA ARG A 155 -3.65 -5.92 -24.62
C ARG A 155 -2.41 -6.22 -25.45
N GLY A 156 -1.30 -6.54 -24.80
CA GLY A 156 -0.02 -6.84 -25.43
C GLY A 156 0.84 -5.62 -25.74
N GLU A 157 0.33 -4.42 -25.47
CA GLU A 157 1.02 -3.14 -25.69
C GLU A 157 1.57 -2.56 -24.37
N GLU A 158 1.51 -3.32 -23.28
CA GLU A 158 1.93 -2.86 -21.95
C GLU A 158 3.41 -2.41 -21.93
N SER A 159 4.28 -3.00 -22.75
CA SER A 159 5.69 -2.61 -22.85
C SER A 159 5.96 -1.36 -23.68
N ASN A 160 5.00 -0.97 -24.52
CA ASN A 160 5.12 0.19 -25.41
C ASN A 160 4.51 1.45 -24.78
N VAL A 161 3.98 1.33 -23.57
CA VAL A 161 3.38 2.41 -22.81
C VAL A 161 4.10 2.49 -21.49
N ASN A 162 4.70 3.62 -21.18
CA ASN A 162 5.47 3.80 -19.96
C ASN A 162 5.11 5.12 -19.28
N LEU A 163 5.14 5.09 -17.95
CA LEU A 163 4.98 6.29 -17.14
C LEU A 163 6.34 6.89 -16.80
N ARG A 164 6.46 8.21 -16.92
CA ARG A 164 7.61 8.98 -16.42
C ARG A 164 7.14 10.12 -15.54
N ILE A 165 7.80 10.30 -14.39
CA ILE A 165 7.49 11.33 -13.41
C ILE A 165 8.75 12.11 -13.11
N THR A 166 8.67 13.41 -13.31
CA THR A 166 9.79 14.35 -13.14
C THR A 166 9.38 15.53 -12.27
N THR A 167 10.33 16.06 -11.50
CA THR A 167 10.18 17.37 -10.84
C THR A 167 10.32 18.49 -11.86
N ASN A 168 9.94 19.71 -11.48
CA ASN A 168 10.10 20.90 -12.34
C ASN A 168 11.56 21.15 -12.77
N ASP A 169 12.53 20.77 -11.94
CA ASP A 169 13.96 20.89 -12.23
C ASP A 169 14.49 19.78 -13.15
N GLY A 170 13.60 18.89 -13.62
CA GLY A 170 13.90 17.83 -14.58
C GLY A 170 14.47 16.55 -13.97
N GLN A 171 14.53 16.44 -12.64
CA GLN A 171 14.96 15.21 -11.98
C GLN A 171 13.92 14.11 -12.21
N CYS A 172 14.35 12.97 -12.77
CA CYS A 172 13.44 11.83 -12.97
C CYS A 172 13.29 11.01 -11.69
N ILE A 173 12.07 10.92 -11.17
CA ILE A 173 11.76 10.21 -9.93
C ILE A 173 11.31 8.78 -10.24
N VAL A 174 10.37 8.61 -11.17
CA VAL A 174 9.86 7.30 -11.61
C VAL A 174 9.91 7.22 -13.11
N GLY A 175 10.40 6.11 -13.66
CA GLY A 175 10.30 5.82 -15.09
C GLY A 175 11.26 4.74 -15.55
N GLN A 176 11.05 4.20 -16.75
CA GLN A 176 11.85 3.10 -17.31
C GLN A 176 13.32 3.45 -17.53
N ASP A 177 13.64 4.74 -17.67
CA ASP A 177 15.00 5.18 -17.96
C ASP A 177 15.92 4.94 -16.76
N SER A 178 17.14 4.48 -17.04
CA SER A 178 18.15 4.21 -16.00
C SER A 178 18.59 5.44 -15.19
N ASN A 179 18.24 6.65 -15.64
CA ASN A 179 18.50 7.90 -14.93
C ASN A 179 17.40 8.29 -13.93
N CYS A 180 16.31 7.52 -13.87
CA CYS A 180 15.26 7.72 -12.89
C CYS A 180 15.63 7.09 -11.55
N LEU A 181 15.29 7.76 -10.44
CA LEU A 181 15.60 7.27 -9.09
C LEU A 181 14.92 5.92 -8.79
N VAL A 182 13.73 5.70 -9.36
CA VAL A 182 12.97 4.45 -9.27
C VAL A 182 12.56 4.00 -10.67
N SER A 183 13.25 2.99 -11.20
CA SER A 183 12.94 2.42 -12.53
C SER A 183 12.23 1.08 -12.49
N GLU A 184 12.38 0.33 -11.39
CA GLU A 184 11.79 -0.99 -11.23
C GLU A 184 10.67 -0.99 -10.17
N SER A 185 9.95 -2.10 -10.10
CA SER A 185 8.96 -2.32 -9.03
C SER A 185 9.60 -2.18 -7.66
N THR A 186 9.03 -1.32 -6.82
CA THR A 186 9.47 -1.17 -5.43
C THR A 186 8.95 -2.28 -4.53
N ARG A 187 8.07 -3.15 -5.05
CA ARG A 187 7.49 -4.27 -4.32
C ARG A 187 8.48 -5.44 -4.28
N LYS A 188 9.24 -5.52 -3.19
CA LYS A 188 10.17 -6.61 -2.88
C LYS A 188 9.71 -7.36 -1.62
N PRO A 189 10.19 -8.59 -1.35
CA PRO A 189 9.88 -9.27 -0.10
C PRO A 189 10.32 -8.43 1.11
N GLY A 190 9.38 -8.01 1.97
CA GLY A 190 9.65 -7.19 3.16
C GLY A 190 9.71 -5.67 2.96
N GLU A 191 9.73 -5.16 1.73
CA GLU A 191 9.83 -3.73 1.43
C GLU A 191 8.95 -3.37 0.22
N ILE A 192 8.13 -2.33 0.33
CA ILE A 192 7.21 -1.92 -0.75
C ILE A 192 7.45 -0.49 -1.24
N TYR A 193 8.33 0.24 -0.56
CA TYR A 193 8.70 1.61 -0.89
C TYR A 193 10.18 1.65 -1.21
N SER A 194 10.58 2.53 -2.12
CA SER A 194 11.94 3.00 -2.25
C SER A 194 12.02 4.40 -1.64
N ILE A 195 13.03 4.65 -0.80
CA ILE A 195 13.26 5.98 -0.24
C ILE A 195 14.18 6.73 -1.18
N VAL A 196 13.75 7.91 -1.63
CA VAL A 196 14.52 8.80 -2.51
C VAL A 196 14.58 10.19 -1.90
N SER A 197 15.69 10.90 -2.12
CA SER A 197 15.85 12.27 -1.66
C SER A 197 15.59 13.25 -2.83
N ILE A 198 14.69 14.20 -2.61
CA ILE A 198 14.33 15.27 -3.55
C ILE A 198 14.46 16.57 -2.77
N ASP A 199 15.32 17.48 -3.22
CA ASP A 199 15.61 18.75 -2.53
C ASP A 199 15.92 18.59 -1.04
N ASP A 200 16.78 17.61 -0.71
CA ASP A 200 17.19 17.23 0.66
C ASP A 200 16.06 16.68 1.57
N VAL A 201 14.88 16.45 1.01
CA VAL A 201 13.73 15.82 1.71
C VAL A 201 13.55 14.38 1.22
N ASN A 202 13.37 13.45 2.15
CA ASN A 202 13.15 12.05 1.81
C ASN A 202 11.68 11.74 1.53
N TYR A 203 11.45 11.00 0.44
CA TYR A 203 10.15 10.55 0.00
C TYR A 203 10.13 9.02 -0.12
N LYS A 204 9.04 8.41 0.35
CA LYS A 204 8.67 7.02 0.08
C LYS A 204 7.94 6.94 -1.25
N ILE A 205 8.58 6.32 -2.22
CA ILE A 205 8.04 6.06 -3.55
C ILE A 205 7.57 4.62 -3.60
N ARG A 206 6.31 4.41 -3.96
CA ARG A 206 5.79 3.09 -4.34
C ARG A 206 5.61 3.10 -5.85
N TYR A 207 6.21 2.16 -6.56
CA TYR A 207 6.01 2.01 -8.00
C TYR A 207 5.77 0.54 -8.34
N SER A 208 4.80 0.28 -9.21
CA SER A 208 4.47 -1.10 -9.62
C SER A 208 5.53 -1.74 -10.50
N GLY A 209 6.41 -0.95 -11.11
CA GLY A 209 7.19 -1.35 -12.28
C GLY A 209 6.40 -1.08 -13.57
N ASN A 210 7.13 -1.09 -14.68
CA ASN A 210 6.64 -1.00 -16.06
C ASN A 210 6.06 -2.36 -16.53
N ASP A 211 5.73 -2.47 -17.82
CA ASP A 211 5.26 -3.72 -18.46
C ASP A 211 3.99 -4.32 -17.83
N VAL A 212 3.20 -3.49 -17.15
CA VAL A 212 1.96 -3.90 -16.49
C VAL A 212 0.77 -3.13 -17.02
N ARG A 213 -0.37 -3.81 -17.14
CA ARG A 213 -1.59 -3.22 -17.69
C ARG A 213 -2.13 -2.04 -16.87
N LEU A 214 -1.79 -2.03 -15.58
CA LEU A 214 -2.15 -0.96 -14.66
C LEU A 214 -0.90 -0.58 -13.88
N GLU A 215 -0.11 0.31 -14.47
CA GLU A 215 1.02 0.93 -13.79
C GLU A 215 0.52 1.87 -12.71
N LYS A 216 1.15 1.87 -11.54
CA LYS A 216 0.76 2.67 -10.38
C LYS A 216 1.97 3.27 -9.70
N PHE A 217 1.80 4.47 -9.20
CA PHE A 217 2.76 5.09 -8.31
C PHE A 217 2.10 5.77 -7.11
N SER A 218 2.88 5.94 -6.05
CA SER A 218 2.56 6.74 -4.86
C SER A 218 3.80 7.48 -4.40
N ILE A 219 3.65 8.76 -4.09
CA ILE A 219 4.70 9.62 -3.53
C ILE A 219 4.17 10.14 -2.20
N VAL A 220 4.90 9.84 -1.13
CA VAL A 220 4.56 10.25 0.24
C VAL A 220 5.86 10.67 0.93
N PRO A 221 5.91 11.80 1.64
CA PRO A 221 7.11 12.16 2.39
C PRO A 221 7.39 11.12 3.50
N GLU A 222 8.66 10.87 3.77
CA GLU A 222 9.08 9.82 4.70
C GLU A 222 8.56 10.08 6.14
N GLU A 223 8.70 11.33 6.59
CA GLU A 223 8.24 11.78 7.90
C GLU A 223 6.71 11.80 7.98
N SER A 224 6.14 11.36 9.09
CA SER A 224 4.70 11.10 9.21
C SER A 224 3.83 12.37 9.27
N ASN A 225 4.38 13.51 9.70
CA ASN A 225 3.67 14.78 9.88
C ASN A 225 4.27 15.90 9.03
N SER A 226 4.59 15.57 7.77
CA SER A 226 5.13 16.52 6.80
C SER A 226 4.30 16.53 5.51
N GLN A 227 4.62 17.44 4.60
CA GLN A 227 3.93 17.63 3.34
C GLN A 227 4.84 17.30 2.15
N ILE A 228 4.27 17.25 0.95
CA ILE A 228 5.04 17.25 -0.28
C ILE A 228 5.46 18.69 -0.56
N ASP A 229 6.75 18.96 -0.49
CA ASP A 229 7.31 20.31 -0.67
C ASP A 229 7.50 20.67 -2.16
N VAL A 230 7.52 19.67 -3.04
CA VAL A 230 7.59 19.88 -4.49
C VAL A 230 6.22 20.33 -5.01
N GLU A 231 6.13 21.59 -5.42
CA GLU A 231 4.90 22.19 -5.94
C GLU A 231 4.48 21.62 -7.30
N ASN A 232 5.42 21.47 -8.24
CA ASN A 232 5.11 21.15 -9.63
C ASN A 232 5.71 19.81 -10.06
N TRP A 233 4.83 18.88 -10.42
CA TRP A 233 5.17 17.56 -10.92
C TRP A 233 4.78 17.45 -12.39
N LYS A 234 5.71 17.01 -13.22
CA LYS A 234 5.43 16.66 -14.61
C LYS A 234 5.31 15.15 -14.74
N VAL A 235 4.14 14.70 -15.20
CA VAL A 235 3.87 13.31 -15.56
C VAL A 235 3.82 13.20 -17.08
N GLU A 236 4.62 12.30 -17.62
CA GLU A 236 4.67 11.99 -19.04
C GLU A 236 4.23 10.54 -19.26
N VAL A 237 3.28 10.34 -20.17
CA VAL A 237 2.85 9.04 -20.67
C VAL A 237 3.55 8.84 -22.01
N ILE A 238 4.63 8.07 -21.99
CA ILE A 238 5.44 7.74 -23.15
C ILE A 238 4.74 6.60 -23.89
N LYS A 239 4.23 6.91 -25.08
CA LYS A 239 3.49 6.00 -25.96
C LYS A 239 3.51 6.55 -27.38
N ASP A 240 3.20 5.70 -28.34
CA ASP A 240 2.90 6.11 -29.71
C ASP A 240 1.39 6.45 -29.80
N GLU A 241 0.61 5.60 -30.47
CA GLU A 241 -0.83 5.79 -30.68
C GLU A 241 -1.70 4.94 -29.74
N GLN A 242 -1.10 4.28 -28.74
CA GLN A 242 -1.82 3.38 -27.86
C GLN A 242 -2.88 4.12 -27.02
N PRO A 243 -4.13 3.61 -26.95
CA PRO A 243 -5.15 4.22 -26.11
C PRO A 243 -4.86 3.96 -24.62
N THR A 244 -4.52 5.03 -23.89
CA THR A 244 -4.26 4.99 -22.45
C THR A 244 -5.23 5.87 -21.68
N ARG A 245 -5.35 5.60 -20.38
CA ARG A 245 -6.12 6.43 -19.45
C ARG A 245 -5.30 6.64 -18.19
N PHE A 246 -4.90 7.88 -17.97
CA PHE A 246 -4.23 8.28 -16.75
C PHE A 246 -5.25 8.79 -15.73
N TYR A 247 -5.00 8.47 -14.46
CA TYR A 247 -5.77 8.91 -13.32
C TYR A 247 -4.78 9.32 -12.24
N TYR A 248 -5.05 10.41 -11.55
CA TYR A 248 -4.31 10.74 -10.35
C TYR A 248 -5.21 11.32 -9.28
N LYS A 249 -4.70 11.32 -8.06
CA LYS A 249 -5.34 11.93 -6.92
C LYS A 249 -4.30 12.54 -6.00
N VAL A 250 -4.71 13.62 -5.35
CA VAL A 250 -3.93 14.32 -4.33
C VAL A 250 -4.74 14.26 -3.04
N SER A 251 -4.10 13.83 -1.95
CA SER A 251 -4.70 13.87 -0.62
C SER A 251 -4.08 14.99 0.19
N TYR A 252 -4.93 15.87 0.71
CA TYR A 252 -4.57 16.98 1.56
C TYR A 252 -5.01 16.69 2.99
N ILE A 253 -4.17 17.00 3.98
CA ILE A 253 -4.46 16.81 5.40
C ILE A 253 -4.11 18.08 6.17
N ALA A 254 -4.76 18.28 7.32
CA ALA A 254 -4.24 19.20 8.32
C ALA A 254 -3.08 18.51 9.04
N LEU A 255 -1.91 19.15 9.09
CA LEU A 255 -0.83 18.71 9.96
C LEU A 255 -1.17 19.09 11.41
N GLU A 256 -0.87 18.22 12.37
CA GLU A 256 -1.10 18.44 13.81
C GLU A 256 0.11 19.08 14.49
#